data_AF-A0A7S2F5E5-F1
#
_entry.id   AF-A0A7S2F5E5-F1
#
_cell.length_a   1.000
_cell.length_b   1.000
_cell.length_c   1.000
_cell.angle_alpha   90.00
_cell.angle_beta   90.00
_cell.angle_gamma   90.00
#
_symmetry.space_group_name_H-M   'P 1'
#
loop_
_entity.id
_entity.type
_entity.pdbx_description
1 polymer ?
#
loop_
_entity_poly.entity_id
_entity_poly.type
_entity_poly.pdbx_seq_one_letter_code
_entity_poly.pdbx_strand_id
1 'polypeptide(L)'
;MTKQTRLRKLQLQKNRWAVSELTKKWAMTYEGVQFERALIHESLASVESVYIRCVRQLDALSKMNALNDCFYIWHDGPFGTINGFRLGRLPIESVDWHEINAALGQLALLLKLIENLTNLNFDYDIKPMGSFSTIAQKPKEGQRGAAIKTYNLFNQDRDTIFKIGQTSFQNGLVYLLEVMKQAGQHIVKDDPPFRLPYDVGDAGISGHSIKYGENNDEIWTKALKFLLTDIKWIVAWAAKNN
;
A
#
# COMPACT_ATOMS: atom_id res chain seq x y z
N MET A 1 19.55 -8.64 -95.76
CA MET A 1 19.57 -8.08 -94.39
C MET A 1 20.87 -7.33 -94.20
N THR A 2 20.81 -6.03 -93.97
CA THR A 2 21.96 -5.10 -93.89
C THR A 2 22.80 -5.36 -92.63
N LYS A 3 24.13 -5.20 -92.72
CA LYS A 3 25.12 -5.41 -91.62
C LYS A 3 24.68 -4.74 -90.29
N GLN A 4 24.01 -3.60 -90.37
CA GLN A 4 23.41 -2.86 -89.25
C GLN A 4 22.36 -3.65 -88.47
N THR A 5 21.50 -4.45 -89.13
CA THR A 5 20.47 -5.25 -88.47
C THR A 5 21.07 -6.37 -87.62
N ARG A 6 22.20 -6.95 -88.07
CA ARG A 6 22.92 -8.03 -87.38
C ARG A 6 23.66 -7.51 -86.14
N LEU A 7 24.29 -6.34 -86.24
CA LEU A 7 24.88 -5.63 -85.09
C LEU A 7 23.83 -5.27 -84.04
N ARG A 8 22.66 -4.79 -84.46
CA ARG A 8 21.56 -4.43 -83.56
C ARG A 8 21.01 -5.64 -82.79
N LYS A 9 20.91 -6.81 -83.44
CA LYS A 9 20.53 -8.08 -82.78
C LYS A 9 21.57 -8.54 -81.74
N LEU A 10 22.85 -8.41 -82.05
CA LEU A 10 23.94 -8.77 -81.12
C LEU A 10 23.95 -7.85 -79.89
N GLN A 11 23.73 -6.55 -80.09
CA GLN A 11 23.61 -5.57 -79.02
C GLN A 11 22.39 -5.85 -78.12
N LEU A 12 21.26 -6.22 -78.72
CA LEU A 12 20.06 -6.63 -78.02
C LEU A 12 20.29 -7.89 -77.15
N GLN A 13 21.04 -8.87 -77.65
CA GLN A 13 21.42 -10.05 -76.86
C GLN A 13 22.33 -9.69 -75.68
N LYS A 14 23.34 -8.84 -75.90
CA LYS A 14 24.21 -8.33 -74.82
C LYS A 14 23.42 -7.58 -73.75
N ASN A 15 22.50 -6.71 -74.17
CA ASN A 15 21.65 -5.96 -73.25
C ASN A 15 20.71 -6.89 -72.47
N ARG A 16 20.09 -7.89 -73.12
CA ARG A 16 19.27 -8.90 -72.45
C ARG A 16 20.06 -9.69 -71.41
N TRP A 17 21.28 -10.09 -71.74
CA TRP A 17 22.17 -10.80 -70.82
C TRP A 17 22.53 -9.91 -69.62
N ALA A 18 22.92 -8.65 -69.86
CA ALA A 18 23.24 -7.70 -68.80
C ALA A 18 22.06 -7.43 -67.87
N VAL A 19 20.85 -7.28 -68.43
CA VAL A 19 19.60 -7.13 -67.64
C VAL A 19 19.34 -8.40 -66.82
N SER A 20 19.48 -9.59 -67.39
CA SER A 20 19.31 -10.85 -66.65
C SER A 20 20.27 -10.96 -65.47
N GLU A 21 21.53 -10.58 -65.67
CA GLU A 21 22.54 -10.65 -64.61
C GLU A 21 22.27 -9.63 -63.49
N LEU A 22 21.84 -8.41 -63.84
CA LEU A 22 21.41 -7.40 -62.88
C LEU A 22 20.16 -7.84 -62.11
N THR A 23 19.18 -8.46 -62.77
CA THR A 23 17.98 -8.97 -62.08
C THR A 23 18.30 -10.07 -61.10
N LYS A 24 19.26 -10.96 -61.41
CA LYS A 24 19.71 -12.00 -60.48
C LYS A 24 20.40 -11.40 -59.26
N LYS A 25 21.32 -10.46 -59.46
CA LYS A 25 21.99 -9.75 -58.36
C LYS A 25 20.99 -9.00 -57.49
N TRP A 26 20.05 -8.29 -58.12
CA TRP A 26 18.99 -7.58 -57.41
C TRP A 26 18.11 -8.53 -56.58
N ALA A 27 17.69 -9.66 -57.16
CA ALA A 27 16.90 -10.67 -56.45
C ALA A 27 17.63 -11.24 -55.23
N MET A 28 18.92 -11.60 -55.37
CA MET A 28 19.73 -12.09 -54.24
C MET A 28 19.88 -11.03 -53.15
N THR A 29 20.13 -9.76 -53.51
CA THR A 29 20.21 -8.68 -52.51
C THR A 29 18.87 -8.43 -51.83
N TYR A 30 17.77 -8.52 -52.58
CA TYR A 30 16.42 -8.35 -52.04
C TYR A 30 16.10 -9.46 -51.05
N GLU A 31 16.36 -10.71 -51.40
CA GLU A 31 16.19 -11.87 -50.51
C GLU A 31 17.04 -11.73 -49.24
N GLY A 32 18.30 -11.30 -49.35
CA GLY A 32 19.17 -11.05 -48.20
C GLY A 32 18.60 -10.00 -47.24
N VAL A 33 18.13 -8.87 -47.77
CA VAL A 33 17.51 -7.80 -46.97
C VAL A 33 16.20 -8.28 -46.34
N GLN A 34 15.38 -9.07 -47.03
CA GLN A 34 14.16 -9.63 -46.45
C GLN A 34 14.46 -10.59 -45.30
N PHE A 35 15.50 -11.42 -45.43
CA PHE A 35 15.93 -12.31 -44.37
C PHE A 35 16.40 -11.55 -43.13
N GLU A 36 17.25 -10.52 -43.31
CA GLU A 36 17.70 -9.68 -42.21
C GLU A 36 16.54 -8.97 -41.51
N ARG A 37 15.58 -8.46 -42.29
CA ARG A 37 14.35 -7.85 -41.75
C ARG A 37 13.53 -8.86 -40.93
N ALA A 38 13.41 -10.10 -41.39
CA ALA A 38 12.70 -11.15 -40.66
C ALA A 38 13.38 -11.47 -39.32
N LEU A 39 14.72 -11.57 -39.31
CA LEU A 39 15.50 -11.80 -38.10
C LEU A 39 15.35 -10.67 -37.08
N ILE A 40 15.39 -9.42 -37.55
CA ILE A 40 15.18 -8.24 -36.71
C ILE A 40 13.75 -8.24 -36.15
N HIS A 41 12.74 -8.60 -36.96
CA HIS A 41 11.36 -8.67 -36.51
C HIS A 41 11.14 -9.74 -35.44
N GLU A 42 11.73 -10.94 -35.61
CA GLU A 42 11.69 -11.99 -34.60
C GLU A 42 12.40 -11.56 -33.30
N SER A 43 13.56 -10.92 -33.43
CA SER A 43 14.29 -10.36 -32.29
C SER A 43 13.47 -9.32 -31.55
N LEU A 44 12.81 -8.39 -32.27
CA LEU A 44 11.92 -7.39 -31.69
C LEU A 44 10.73 -8.03 -30.97
N ALA A 45 10.07 -9.01 -31.58
CA ALA A 45 8.94 -9.71 -30.95
C ALA A 45 9.37 -10.45 -29.68
N SER A 46 10.60 -10.99 -29.67
CA SER A 46 11.16 -11.64 -28.49
C SER A 46 11.41 -10.64 -27.34
N VAL A 47 11.97 -9.47 -27.67
CA VAL A 47 12.24 -8.39 -26.70
C VAL A 47 10.94 -7.81 -26.15
N GLU A 48 9.93 -7.60 -27.01
CA GLU A 48 8.62 -7.13 -26.60
C GLU A 48 7.94 -8.11 -25.64
N SER A 49 8.04 -9.41 -25.91
CA SER A 49 7.51 -10.46 -25.03
C SER A 49 8.18 -10.44 -23.65
N VAL A 50 9.51 -10.25 -23.60
CA VAL A 50 10.25 -10.10 -22.34
C VAL A 50 9.85 -8.81 -21.62
N TYR A 51 9.73 -7.70 -22.34
CA TYR A 51 9.29 -6.42 -21.78
C TYR A 51 7.91 -6.55 -21.12
N ILE A 52 6.93 -7.13 -21.82
CA ILE A 52 5.59 -7.37 -21.28
C ILE A 52 5.66 -8.26 -20.04
N ARG A 53 6.50 -9.30 -20.04
CA ARG A 53 6.69 -10.16 -18.86
C ARG A 53 7.23 -9.37 -17.66
N CYS A 54 8.26 -8.56 -17.86
CA CYS A 54 8.85 -7.74 -16.81
C CYS A 54 7.85 -6.72 -16.26
N VAL A 55 7.08 -6.05 -17.12
CA VAL A 55 6.03 -5.11 -16.70
C VAL A 55 4.97 -5.81 -15.85
N ARG A 56 4.51 -7.00 -16.26
CA ARG A 56 3.55 -7.79 -15.46
C ARG A 56 4.12 -8.22 -14.11
N GLN A 57 5.39 -8.61 -14.06
CA GLN A 57 6.06 -8.97 -12.81
C GLN A 57 6.20 -7.75 -11.89
N LEU A 58 6.57 -6.59 -12.42
CA LEU A 58 6.62 -5.35 -11.66
C LEU A 58 5.23 -4.95 -11.13
N ASP A 59 4.17 -5.08 -11.94
CA ASP A 59 2.80 -4.81 -11.51
C ASP A 59 2.31 -5.81 -10.45
N ALA A 60 2.71 -7.08 -10.52
CA ALA A 60 2.41 -8.05 -9.48
C ALA A 60 3.15 -7.73 -8.17
N LEU A 61 4.43 -7.37 -8.25
CA LEU A 61 5.26 -7.02 -7.09
C LEU A 61 4.83 -5.71 -6.45
N SER A 62 4.42 -4.70 -7.24
CA SER A 62 3.92 -3.43 -6.70
C SER A 62 2.60 -3.61 -5.94
N LYS A 63 1.82 -4.65 -6.25
CA LYS A 63 0.60 -5.02 -5.52
C LYS A 63 0.89 -5.84 -4.26
N MET A 64 2.06 -6.48 -4.17
CA MET A 64 2.48 -7.25 -3.00
C MET A 64 3.03 -6.30 -1.93
N ASN A 65 2.15 -5.82 -1.08
CA ASN A 65 2.54 -5.06 0.10
C ASN A 65 2.63 -5.99 1.30
N ALA A 66 3.85 -6.30 1.74
CA ALA A 66 4.10 -7.15 2.90
C ALA A 66 3.40 -6.64 4.18
N LEU A 67 3.15 -5.33 4.31
CA LEU A 67 2.37 -4.77 5.43
C LEU A 67 0.89 -5.11 5.32
N ASN A 68 0.32 -5.06 4.13
CA ASN A 68 -1.08 -5.41 3.90
C ASN A 68 -1.31 -6.93 4.03
N ASP A 69 -0.30 -7.75 3.68
CA ASP A 69 -0.34 -9.19 3.86
C ASP A 69 -0.20 -9.59 5.35
N CYS A 70 0.64 -8.89 6.11
CA CYS A 70 0.80 -9.12 7.56
C CYS A 70 -0.34 -8.54 8.41
N PHE A 71 -0.92 -7.41 7.98
CA PHE A 71 -1.98 -6.68 8.69
C PHE A 71 -3.14 -6.41 7.74
N TYR A 72 -3.96 -7.44 7.53
CA TYR A 72 -5.11 -7.37 6.65
C TYR A 72 -6.24 -6.59 7.33
N ILE A 73 -6.44 -5.34 6.90
CA ILE A 73 -7.53 -4.48 7.38
C ILE A 73 -8.74 -4.57 6.44
N TRP A 74 -9.86 -5.02 6.99
CA TRP A 74 -11.12 -5.20 6.28
C TRP A 74 -12.32 -4.78 7.13
N HIS A 75 -13.51 -5.20 6.74
CA HIS A 75 -14.73 -5.00 7.50
C HIS A 75 -15.56 -6.29 7.53
N ASP A 76 -16.26 -6.50 8.63
CA ASP A 76 -17.26 -7.55 8.76
C ASP A 76 -18.57 -6.90 9.22
N GLY A 77 -19.48 -6.71 8.26
CA GLY A 77 -20.69 -5.90 8.42
C GLY A 77 -20.41 -4.50 9.04
N PRO A 78 -20.94 -4.23 10.25
CA PRO A 78 -20.76 -2.95 10.93
C PRO A 78 -19.37 -2.79 11.59
N PHE A 79 -18.63 -3.87 11.80
CA PHE A 79 -17.31 -3.85 12.45
C PHE A 79 -16.18 -3.61 11.44
N GLY A 80 -15.14 -2.93 11.87
CA GLY A 80 -13.84 -2.99 11.19
C GLY A 80 -13.05 -4.19 11.72
N THR A 81 -12.29 -4.86 10.85
CA THR A 81 -11.49 -6.03 11.22
C THR A 81 -10.01 -5.83 10.90
N ILE A 82 -9.14 -6.39 11.74
CA ILE A 82 -7.70 -6.50 11.48
C ILE A 82 -7.25 -7.94 11.71
N ASN A 83 -6.68 -8.57 10.69
CA ASN A 83 -6.31 -10.00 10.72
C ASN A 83 -7.46 -10.92 11.16
N GLY A 84 -8.69 -10.57 10.80
CA GLY A 84 -9.91 -11.29 11.17
C GLY A 84 -10.50 -10.95 12.54
N PHE A 85 -9.81 -10.19 13.39
CA PHE A 85 -10.34 -9.76 14.69
C PHE A 85 -11.24 -8.53 14.55
N ARG A 86 -12.46 -8.58 15.09
CA ARG A 86 -13.42 -7.48 15.05
C ARG A 86 -13.12 -6.44 16.11
N LEU A 87 -13.13 -5.18 15.69
CA LEU A 87 -12.87 -4.03 16.55
C LEU A 87 -14.17 -3.23 16.74
N GLY A 88 -14.83 -3.45 17.87
CA GLY A 88 -16.07 -2.78 18.25
C GLY A 88 -17.01 -3.71 19.03
N ARG A 89 -18.11 -3.17 19.52
CA ARG A 89 -19.19 -3.92 20.18
C ARG A 89 -20.53 -3.35 19.72
N LEU A 90 -21.53 -4.22 19.54
CA LEU A 90 -22.90 -3.81 19.30
C LEU A 90 -23.82 -4.33 20.41
N PRO A 91 -24.97 -3.67 20.65
CA PRO A 91 -25.94 -4.13 21.65
C PRO A 91 -26.47 -5.53 21.38
N ILE A 92 -26.62 -5.90 20.10
CA ILE A 92 -27.15 -7.20 19.66
C ILE A 92 -26.03 -8.24 19.54
N GLU A 93 -24.84 -7.82 19.11
CA GLU A 93 -23.69 -8.68 18.91
C GLU A 93 -22.47 -8.11 19.67
N SER A 94 -22.26 -8.63 20.88
CA SER A 94 -21.15 -8.19 21.73
C SER A 94 -19.90 -9.02 21.45
N VAL A 95 -18.90 -8.40 20.82
CA VAL A 95 -17.58 -8.99 20.61
C VAL A 95 -16.82 -9.08 21.95
N ASP A 96 -16.14 -10.20 22.19
CA ASP A 96 -15.35 -10.41 23.41
C ASP A 96 -14.18 -9.42 23.50
N TRP A 97 -13.89 -8.93 24.71
CA TRP A 97 -12.77 -8.02 24.94
C TRP A 97 -11.42 -8.63 24.58
N HIS A 98 -11.26 -9.95 24.69
CA HIS A 98 -10.03 -10.61 24.25
C HIS A 98 -9.78 -10.42 22.75
N GLU A 99 -10.84 -10.46 21.93
CA GLU A 99 -10.78 -10.23 20.48
C GLU A 99 -10.44 -8.76 20.18
N ILE A 100 -11.10 -7.81 20.87
CA ILE A 100 -10.85 -6.37 20.73
C ILE A 100 -9.42 -6.02 21.15
N ASN A 101 -8.96 -6.57 22.28
CA ASN A 101 -7.61 -6.36 22.79
C ASN A 101 -6.56 -6.93 21.82
N ALA A 102 -6.83 -8.10 21.22
CA ALA A 102 -5.98 -8.66 20.18
C ALA A 102 -5.92 -7.76 18.94
N ALA A 103 -7.07 -7.25 18.48
CA ALA A 103 -7.15 -6.29 17.37
C ALA A 103 -6.35 -5.00 17.64
N LEU A 104 -6.50 -4.41 18.84
CA LEU A 104 -5.71 -3.22 19.24
C LEU A 104 -4.22 -3.53 19.39
N GLY A 105 -3.88 -4.74 19.81
CA GLY A 105 -2.50 -5.21 19.84
C GLY A 105 -1.86 -5.31 18.46
N GLN A 106 -2.58 -5.87 17.48
CA GLN A 106 -2.15 -5.89 16.08
C GLN A 106 -2.01 -4.46 15.53
N LEU A 107 -2.93 -3.58 15.89
CA LEU A 107 -2.91 -2.17 15.49
C LEU A 107 -1.69 -1.43 16.05
N ALA A 108 -1.38 -1.64 17.33
CA ALA A 108 -0.21 -1.06 17.98
C ALA A 108 1.09 -1.53 17.31
N LEU A 109 1.17 -2.82 16.95
CA LEU A 109 2.33 -3.37 16.23
C LEU A 109 2.45 -2.75 14.83
N LEU A 110 1.35 -2.65 14.10
CA LEU A 110 1.32 -2.03 12.78
C LEU A 110 1.82 -0.58 12.81
N LEU A 111 1.32 0.24 13.74
CA LEU A 111 1.75 1.63 13.87
C LEU A 111 3.22 1.74 14.26
N LYS A 112 3.72 0.85 15.12
CA LYS A 112 5.16 0.82 15.47
C LYS A 112 6.03 0.45 14.27
N LEU A 113 5.57 -0.47 13.42
CA LEU A 113 6.25 -0.81 12.19
C LEU A 113 6.25 0.35 11.19
N ILE A 114 5.12 1.06 11.05
CA ILE A 114 5.05 2.26 10.22
C ILE A 114 6.02 3.34 10.75
N GLU A 115 6.05 3.58 12.07
CA GLU A 115 7.00 4.50 12.72
C GLU A 115 8.44 4.19 12.27
N ASN A 116 8.83 2.92 12.34
CA ASN A 116 10.17 2.46 12.01
C ASN A 116 10.49 2.48 10.51
N LEU A 117 9.52 2.16 9.65
CA LEU A 117 9.72 2.10 8.20
C LEU A 117 9.77 3.48 7.56
N THR A 118 8.98 4.42 8.08
CA THR A 118 8.79 5.75 7.47
C THR A 118 9.55 6.85 8.21
N ASN A 119 10.25 6.52 9.30
CA ASN A 119 10.93 7.48 10.20
C ASN A 119 10.01 8.59 10.72
N LEU A 120 8.69 8.35 10.78
CA LEU A 120 7.74 9.27 11.39
C LEU A 120 7.99 9.33 12.89
N ASN A 121 8.37 10.48 13.42
CA ASN A 121 8.53 10.63 14.86
C ASN A 121 7.22 11.12 15.49
N PHE A 122 6.59 10.25 16.29
CA PHE A 122 5.39 10.60 17.06
C PHE A 122 5.74 11.12 18.46
N ASP A 123 4.89 11.97 19.04
CA ASP A 123 5.04 12.43 20.43
C ASP A 123 4.79 11.33 21.47
N TYR A 124 4.16 10.24 21.06
CA TYR A 124 3.84 9.09 21.89
C TYR A 124 4.62 7.87 21.41
N ASP A 125 5.13 7.08 22.36
CA ASP A 125 5.77 5.81 22.10
C ASP A 125 4.75 4.67 22.26
N ILE A 126 4.51 3.96 21.16
CA ILE A 126 3.63 2.79 21.14
C ILE A 126 4.45 1.56 21.48
N LYS A 127 4.00 0.81 22.48
CA LYS A 127 4.64 -0.42 22.97
C LYS A 127 3.74 -1.62 22.67
N PRO A 128 3.95 -2.29 21.51
CA PRO A 128 3.19 -3.49 21.19
C PRO A 128 3.57 -4.63 22.15
N MET A 129 2.58 -5.15 22.87
CA MET A 129 2.72 -6.26 23.83
C MET A 129 1.58 -7.27 23.63
N GLY A 130 1.28 -7.60 22.37
CA GLY A 130 0.12 -8.43 22.02
C GLY A 130 -1.18 -7.79 22.51
N SER A 131 -2.06 -8.59 23.13
CA SER A 131 -3.34 -8.11 23.65
C SER A 131 -3.22 -7.15 24.85
N PHE A 132 -2.02 -6.91 25.38
CA PHE A 132 -1.77 -5.99 26.49
C PHE A 132 -0.93 -4.78 26.08
N SER A 133 -1.10 -4.33 24.84
CA SER A 133 -0.35 -3.20 24.28
C SER A 133 -0.60 -1.90 25.05
N THR A 134 0.41 -1.02 25.10
CA THR A 134 0.34 0.24 25.84
C THR A 134 0.88 1.40 25.01
N ILE A 135 0.48 2.62 25.39
CA ILE A 135 0.99 3.86 24.80
C ILE A 135 1.53 4.77 25.89
N ALA A 136 2.74 5.29 25.69
CA ALA A 136 3.45 6.12 26.65
C ALA A 136 3.76 7.48 26.05
N GLN A 137 3.61 8.56 26.83
CA GLN A 137 4.00 9.89 26.36
C GLN A 137 5.55 10.02 26.38
N LYS A 138 6.16 10.42 25.25
CA LYS A 138 7.61 10.68 25.25
C LYS A 138 7.91 11.91 26.13
N PRO A 139 8.97 11.88 26.95
CA PRO A 139 9.34 13.03 27.76
C PRO A 139 9.76 14.18 26.84
N LYS A 140 9.17 15.37 27.04
CA LYS A 140 9.61 16.58 26.32
C LYS A 140 11.03 16.96 26.76
N GLU A 141 11.82 17.51 25.84
CA GLU A 141 13.14 18.06 26.14
C GLU A 141 13.03 19.05 27.31
N GLY A 142 13.75 18.79 28.40
CA GLY A 142 13.70 19.56 29.65
C GLY A 142 13.04 18.85 30.84
N GLN A 143 12.33 17.73 30.64
CA GLN A 143 11.71 16.93 31.72
C GLN A 143 12.43 15.58 31.95
N ARG A 144 13.77 15.60 31.98
CA ARG A 144 14.56 14.40 32.33
C ARG A 144 14.35 14.06 33.81
N GLY A 145 13.44 13.13 34.11
CA GLY A 145 13.13 12.65 35.46
C GLY A 145 11.64 12.60 35.81
N ALA A 146 10.75 13.09 34.95
CA ALA A 146 9.30 12.94 35.14
C ALA A 146 8.86 11.49 34.89
N ALA A 147 7.98 10.96 35.75
CA ALA A 147 7.41 9.63 35.57
C ALA A 147 6.63 9.57 34.24
N ILE A 148 7.01 8.64 33.37
CA ILE A 148 6.35 8.43 32.07
C ILE A 148 4.95 7.88 32.31
N LYS A 149 3.93 8.67 31.99
CA LYS A 149 2.55 8.22 32.04
C LYS A 149 2.30 7.24 30.89
N THR A 150 1.85 6.04 31.27
CA THR A 150 1.52 4.96 30.34
C THR A 150 0.02 4.70 30.42
N TYR A 151 -0.61 4.54 29.27
CA TYR A 151 -2.03 4.27 29.11
C TYR A 151 -2.23 2.93 28.42
N ASN A 152 -3.28 2.22 28.80
CA ASN A 152 -3.54 0.88 28.28
C ASN A 152 -4.27 0.99 26.93
N LEU A 153 -3.89 0.16 25.95
CA LEU A 153 -4.66 -0.07 24.72
C LEU A 153 -5.46 -1.38 24.81
N PHE A 154 -5.76 -1.81 26.03
CA PHE A 154 -6.56 -2.97 26.31
C PHE A 154 -7.51 -2.66 27.45
N ASN A 155 -8.66 -3.32 27.43
CA ASN A 155 -9.59 -3.30 28.53
C ASN A 155 -9.56 -4.67 29.23
N GLN A 156 -9.38 -4.68 30.54
CA GLN A 156 -9.60 -5.88 31.34
C GLN A 156 -11.04 -5.81 31.80
N ASP A 157 -11.87 -6.73 31.29
CA ASP A 157 -13.30 -6.88 31.60
C ASP A 157 -13.54 -7.34 33.05
N ARG A 158 -12.86 -6.71 34.02
CA ARG A 158 -13.10 -6.92 35.43
C ARG A 158 -14.09 -5.86 35.85
N ASP A 159 -15.18 -6.32 36.46
CA ASP A 159 -16.07 -5.54 37.33
C ASP A 159 -15.25 -4.83 38.40
N THR A 160 -14.60 -3.74 38.02
CA THR A 160 -13.74 -3.01 38.93
C THR A 160 -14.61 -1.94 39.54
N ILE A 161 -14.94 -2.18 40.81
CA ILE A 161 -15.48 -1.24 41.81
C ILE A 161 -14.78 0.14 41.74
N PHE A 162 -13.59 0.20 41.12
CA PHE A 162 -12.86 1.42 40.77
C PHE A 162 -12.69 1.51 39.25
N LYS A 163 -13.49 2.35 38.56
CA LYS A 163 -13.45 2.65 37.10
C LYS A 163 -12.09 3.15 36.54
N ILE A 164 -10.99 3.02 37.30
CA ILE A 164 -9.64 3.51 37.00
C ILE A 164 -9.07 2.86 35.73
N GLY A 165 -9.31 1.56 35.51
CA GLY A 165 -8.85 0.84 34.32
C GLY A 165 -9.50 1.34 33.02
N GLN A 166 -10.80 1.66 33.08
CA GLN A 166 -11.55 2.19 31.93
C GLN A 166 -11.05 3.58 31.52
N THR A 167 -10.71 4.45 32.49
CA THR A 167 -10.15 5.77 32.20
C THR A 167 -8.79 5.68 31.50
N SER A 168 -7.94 4.73 31.90
CA SER A 168 -6.66 4.49 31.23
C SER A 168 -6.87 4.03 29.78
N PHE A 169 -7.80 3.10 29.55
CA PHE A 169 -8.14 2.59 28.22
C PHE A 169 -8.70 3.68 27.29
N GLN A 170 -9.68 4.45 27.77
CA GLN A 170 -10.27 5.56 27.01
C GLN A 170 -9.21 6.60 26.61
N ASN A 171 -8.32 6.97 27.55
CA ASN A 171 -7.23 7.88 27.26
C ASN A 171 -6.22 7.27 26.27
N GLY A 172 -5.94 5.98 26.40
CA GLY A 172 -5.10 5.23 25.45
C GLY A 172 -5.63 5.34 24.02
N LEU A 173 -6.93 5.14 23.80
CA LEU A 173 -7.56 5.30 22.48
C LEU A 173 -7.51 6.74 21.95
N VAL A 174 -7.63 7.74 22.82
CA VAL A 174 -7.48 9.14 22.44
C VAL A 174 -6.05 9.43 21.99
N TYR A 175 -5.04 8.93 22.70
CA TYR A 175 -3.65 9.10 22.30
C TYR A 175 -3.30 8.33 21.03
N LEU A 176 -3.91 7.16 20.81
CA LEU A 176 -3.80 6.43 19.55
C LEU A 176 -4.33 7.27 18.39
N LEU A 177 -5.47 7.94 18.59
CA LEU A 177 -6.06 8.84 17.61
C LEU A 177 -5.17 10.06 17.35
N GLU A 178 -4.53 10.60 18.38
CA GLU A 178 -3.56 11.70 18.23
C GLU A 178 -2.32 11.26 17.44
N VAL A 179 -1.78 10.06 17.68
CA VAL A 179 -0.69 9.50 16.85
C VAL A 179 -1.12 9.41 15.39
N MET A 180 -2.35 9.00 15.13
CA MET A 180 -2.91 8.95 13.77
C MET A 180 -3.01 10.31 13.11
N LYS A 181 -3.46 11.32 13.87
CA LYS A 181 -3.51 12.72 13.42
C LYS A 181 -2.12 13.23 13.07
N GLN A 182 -1.12 12.96 13.92
CA GLN A 182 0.27 13.33 13.69
C GLN A 182 0.85 12.63 12.46
N ALA A 183 0.57 11.33 12.28
CA ALA A 183 0.97 10.59 11.10
C ALA A 183 0.40 11.21 9.82
N GLY A 184 -0.92 11.49 9.78
CA GLY A 184 -1.56 12.16 8.64
C GLY A 184 -0.95 13.54 8.35
N GLN A 185 -0.69 14.35 9.38
CA GLN A 185 -0.07 15.67 9.21
C GLN A 185 1.37 15.61 8.71
N HIS A 186 2.17 14.64 9.16
CA HIS A 186 3.52 14.45 8.66
C HIS A 186 3.51 13.97 7.21
N ILE A 187 2.64 13.01 6.88
CA ILE A 187 2.48 12.54 5.51
C ILE A 187 2.08 13.67 4.56
N VAL A 188 1.20 14.57 4.96
CA VAL A 188 0.80 15.73 4.13
C VAL A 188 1.97 16.68 3.84
N LYS A 189 2.98 16.75 4.72
CA LYS A 189 4.19 17.56 4.45
C LYS A 189 5.04 16.94 3.35
N ASP A 190 5.13 15.61 3.32
CA ASP A 190 5.94 14.87 2.33
C ASP A 190 5.17 14.60 1.03
N ASP A 191 3.85 14.40 1.10
CA ASP A 191 2.93 14.15 0.00
C ASP A 191 1.70 15.10 0.11
N PRO A 192 1.79 16.36 -0.36
CA PRO A 192 0.74 17.37 -0.25
C PRO A 192 -0.67 16.99 -0.71
N PRO A 193 -0.89 16.15 -1.74
CA PRO A 193 -2.24 15.70 -2.11
C PRO A 193 -2.83 14.64 -1.18
N PHE A 194 -2.05 13.99 -0.30
CA PHE A 194 -2.56 12.96 0.60
C PHE A 194 -3.57 13.54 1.58
N ARG A 195 -4.73 12.90 1.76
CA ARG A 195 -5.71 13.26 2.79
C ARG A 195 -6.27 11.99 3.40
N LEU A 196 -6.46 11.99 4.71
CA LEU A 196 -7.21 10.94 5.38
C LEU A 196 -8.69 11.03 4.99
N PRO A 197 -9.38 9.89 4.76
CA PRO A 197 -10.80 9.88 4.43
C PRO A 197 -11.70 10.50 5.50
N TYR A 198 -11.33 10.32 6.78
CA TYR A 198 -12.12 10.76 7.91
C TYR A 198 -11.40 11.85 8.69
N ASP A 199 -12.16 12.86 9.12
CA ASP A 199 -11.60 13.97 9.90
C ASP A 199 -11.30 13.54 11.33
N VAL A 200 -10.03 13.63 11.72
CA VAL A 200 -9.55 13.25 13.05
C VAL A 200 -9.56 14.47 13.98
N GLY A 201 -10.48 14.46 14.96
CA GLY A 201 -10.55 15.43 16.06
C GLY A 201 -9.85 14.94 17.33
N ASP A 202 -9.90 15.74 18.39
CA ASP A 202 -9.10 15.49 19.61
C ASP A 202 -9.60 14.30 20.46
N ALA A 203 -10.87 13.91 20.33
CA ALA A 203 -11.44 12.77 21.07
C ALA A 203 -12.43 11.94 20.23
N GLY A 204 -12.40 12.11 18.91
CA GLY A 204 -13.34 11.48 18.01
C GLY A 204 -12.97 11.65 16.55
N ILE A 205 -13.62 10.87 15.70
CA ILE A 205 -13.34 10.77 14.28
C ILE A 205 -14.65 10.96 13.50
N SER A 206 -14.67 11.94 12.59
CA SER A 206 -15.85 12.34 11.82
C SER A 206 -17.11 12.50 12.69
N GLY A 207 -16.98 13.16 13.85
CA GLY A 207 -18.08 13.40 14.80
C GLY A 207 -18.45 12.23 15.73
N HIS A 208 -17.77 11.08 15.64
CA HIS A 208 -18.04 9.91 16.47
C HIS A 208 -16.96 9.79 17.57
N SER A 209 -17.38 9.65 18.82
CA SER A 209 -16.46 9.55 19.97
C SER A 209 -15.68 8.22 19.96
N ILE A 210 -14.36 8.30 20.16
CA ILE A 210 -13.50 7.10 20.32
C ILE A 210 -13.51 6.57 21.76
N LYS A 211 -14.06 7.34 22.71
CA LYS A 211 -14.18 6.92 24.10
C LYS A 211 -15.33 5.92 24.26
N TYR A 212 -14.99 4.74 24.76
CA TYR A 212 -15.97 3.72 25.16
C TYR A 212 -16.77 4.21 26.37
N GLY A 213 -18.09 4.06 26.38
CA GLY A 213 -18.96 4.54 27.46
C GLY A 213 -20.33 3.86 27.44
N GLU A 214 -21.13 4.12 28.48
CA GLU A 214 -22.47 3.53 28.60
C GLU A 214 -23.38 3.95 27.43
N ASN A 215 -24.05 2.98 26.81
CA ASN A 215 -24.98 3.14 25.68
C ASN A 215 -24.37 3.79 24.41
N ASN A 216 -23.04 3.68 24.21
CA ASN A 216 -22.33 4.28 23.08
C ASN A 216 -21.74 3.25 22.10
N ASP A 217 -22.12 1.98 22.22
CA ASP A 217 -21.54 0.84 21.50
C ASP A 217 -21.51 1.03 19.97
N GLU A 218 -22.62 1.48 19.38
CA GLU A 218 -22.71 1.68 17.93
C GLU A 218 -21.80 2.81 17.41
N ILE A 219 -21.80 3.94 18.12
CA ILE A 219 -20.97 5.11 17.79
C ILE A 219 -19.50 4.76 17.96
N TRP A 220 -19.16 4.03 19.02
CA TRP A 220 -17.79 3.59 19.29
C TRP A 220 -17.30 2.61 18.22
N THR A 221 -18.11 1.62 17.86
CA THR A 221 -17.80 0.68 16.76
C THR A 221 -17.57 1.40 15.44
N LYS A 222 -18.42 2.39 15.14
CA LYS A 222 -18.28 3.19 13.92
C LYS A 222 -17.02 4.05 13.93
N ALA A 223 -16.68 4.66 15.08
CA ALA A 223 -15.43 5.40 15.25
C ALA A 223 -14.20 4.50 15.02
N LEU A 224 -14.21 3.28 15.57
CA LEU A 224 -13.13 2.30 15.39
C LEU A 224 -13.01 1.82 13.93
N LYS A 225 -14.14 1.66 13.22
CA LYS A 225 -14.13 1.35 11.78
C LYS A 225 -13.53 2.47 10.94
N PHE A 226 -13.83 3.73 11.25
CA PHE A 226 -13.22 4.89 10.61
C PHE A 226 -11.72 4.95 10.88
N LEU A 227 -11.31 4.73 12.14
CA LEU A 227 -9.90 4.67 12.53
C LEU A 227 -9.14 3.61 11.72
N LEU A 228 -9.67 2.39 11.62
CA LEU A 228 -9.06 1.33 10.81
C LEU A 228 -8.97 1.69 9.34
N THR A 229 -9.97 2.40 8.81
CA THR A 229 -9.95 2.85 7.42
C THR A 229 -8.84 3.88 7.21
N ASP A 230 -8.71 4.88 8.08
CA ASP A 230 -7.62 5.87 7.99
C ASP A 230 -6.26 5.20 8.08
N ILE A 231 -6.10 4.22 8.98
CA ILE A 231 -4.86 3.42 9.10
C ILE A 231 -4.56 2.67 7.80
N LYS A 232 -5.57 2.08 7.16
CA LYS A 232 -5.40 1.41 5.87
C LYS A 232 -4.90 2.37 4.79
N TRP A 233 -5.34 3.63 4.78
CA TRP A 233 -4.82 4.65 3.87
C TRP A 233 -3.37 5.00 4.16
N ILE A 234 -2.98 5.11 5.44
CA ILE A 234 -1.57 5.30 5.82
C ILE A 234 -0.71 4.10 5.40
N VAL A 235 -1.19 2.87 5.57
CA VAL A 235 -0.47 1.66 5.13
C VAL A 235 -0.27 1.66 3.62
N ALA A 236 -1.30 2.04 2.85
CA ALA A 236 -1.19 2.15 1.40
C ALA A 236 -0.17 3.21 0.97
N TRP A 237 -0.13 4.35 1.68
CA TRP A 237 0.89 5.38 1.46
C TRP A 237 2.30 4.89 1.83
N ALA A 238 2.46 4.25 2.99
CA ALA A 238 3.75 3.75 3.45
C ALA A 238 4.32 2.70 2.49
N ALA A 239 3.47 1.87 1.89
CA ALA A 239 3.87 0.87 0.91
C ALA A 239 4.24 1.43 -0.46
N LYS A 240 3.75 2.61 -0.81
CA LYS A 240 4.13 3.30 -2.05
C LYS A 240 5.49 3.99 -1.91
N ASN A 241 5.85 4.43 -0.69
CA ASN A 241 7.04 5.22 -0.41
C ASN A 241 8.19 4.42 0.23
N ASN A 242 8.07 3.11 0.30
CA ASN A 242 9.10 2.17 0.75
C ASN A 242 9.49 1.26 -0.43
#